data_AF-A0A5S4VJ66-F1
#
_entry.id   AF-A0A5S4VJ66-F1
#
_cell.length_a   1.000
_cell.length_b   1.000
_cell.length_c   1.000
_cell.angle_alpha   90.00
_cell.angle_beta   90.00
_cell.angle_gamma   90.00
#
_symmetry.space_group_name_H-M   'P 1'
#
loop_
_entity.id
_entity.type
_entity.pdbx_description
1 polymer ?
#
loop_
_entity_poly.entity_id
_entity_poly.type
_entity_poly.pdbx_seq_one_letter_code
_entity_poly.pdbx_strand_id
1 'polypeptide(L)'
;MTFRMLAPIVAALLLAGAPAFTPDRPATETVAELDPATGFEQRLSVALELDDRMGAAQVAQLPAALETATATPVTSYRVGDVAYWPAGQSLIVFLFDGAAEPSDGLVGIGRVTSGIERLADCVRDCPLRLTAAAR
;
A
#
# COMPACT_ATOMS: atom_id res chain seq x y z
N MET A 1 -10.68 70.10 -28.03
CA MET A 1 -9.39 69.72 -28.65
C MET A 1 -9.29 68.21 -28.63
N THR A 2 -9.04 67.67 -29.80
CA THR A 2 -9.09 66.26 -30.20
C THR A 2 -7.73 65.59 -29.98
N PHE A 3 -7.69 64.33 -29.54
CA PHE A 3 -6.75 63.35 -30.13
C PHE A 3 -7.28 61.92 -29.97
N ARG A 4 -7.53 61.28 -31.11
CA ARG A 4 -7.77 59.82 -31.26
C ARG A 4 -6.41 59.13 -31.31
N MET A 5 -6.27 57.95 -30.72
CA MET A 5 -5.48 56.86 -31.31
C MET A 5 -6.15 55.52 -31.01
N LEU A 6 -6.09 54.65 -32.01
CA LEU A 6 -6.72 53.34 -32.15
C LEU A 6 -5.74 52.20 -31.80
N ALA A 7 -6.24 51.17 -31.11
CA ALA A 7 -5.94 49.72 -31.24
C ALA A 7 -4.52 49.19 -30.87
N PRO A 8 -4.27 47.86 -30.72
CA PRO A 8 -5.17 46.70 -30.73
C PRO A 8 -5.02 45.69 -29.54
N ILE A 9 -6.05 44.88 -29.40
CA ILE A 9 -6.13 43.46 -28.99
C ILE A 9 -4.79 42.76 -28.64
N VAL A 10 -4.70 42.22 -27.42
CA VAL A 10 -4.05 40.92 -27.17
C VAL A 10 -4.93 40.12 -26.21
N ALA A 11 -5.62 39.12 -26.77
CA ALA A 11 -6.16 38.01 -26.00
C ALA A 11 -5.00 37.09 -25.66
N ALA A 12 -4.69 36.93 -24.37
CA ALA A 12 -3.83 35.87 -23.88
C ALA A 12 -4.62 35.09 -22.83
N LEU A 13 -5.32 34.06 -23.32
CA LEU A 13 -5.94 33.03 -22.52
C LEU A 13 -4.81 32.17 -21.92
N LEU A 14 -4.26 32.58 -20.77
CA LEU A 14 -3.34 31.75 -20.00
C LEU A 14 -4.18 30.80 -19.15
N LEU A 15 -4.43 29.60 -19.70
CA LEU A 15 -4.72 28.41 -18.91
C LEU A 15 -3.47 28.08 -18.09
N ALA A 16 -3.27 28.79 -16.99
CA ALA A 16 -2.34 28.37 -15.95
C ALA A 16 -2.96 27.13 -15.29
N GLY A 17 -2.39 25.96 -15.62
CA GLY A 17 -2.80 24.69 -15.06
C GLY A 17 -2.89 24.79 -13.55
N ALA A 18 -4.06 24.40 -13.01
CA ALA A 18 -4.20 24.17 -11.59
C ALA A 18 -3.06 23.23 -11.16
N PRO A 19 -2.35 23.49 -10.05
CA PRO A 19 -1.51 22.46 -9.47
C PRO A 19 -2.44 21.28 -9.22
N ALA A 20 -2.11 20.12 -9.80
CA ALA A 20 -2.76 18.89 -9.43
C ALA A 20 -2.70 18.84 -7.90
N PHE A 21 -3.86 18.90 -7.27
CA PHE A 21 -3.98 18.81 -5.84
C PHE A 21 -3.52 17.39 -5.48
N THR A 22 -2.22 17.23 -5.25
CA THR A 22 -1.73 16.04 -4.56
C THR A 22 -2.28 16.17 -3.15
N PRO A 23 -3.20 15.29 -2.70
CA PRO A 23 -3.54 15.28 -1.29
C PRO A 23 -2.22 15.17 -0.53
N ASP A 24 -2.02 16.09 0.41
CA ASP A 24 -0.85 16.18 1.26
C ASP A 24 -0.77 14.85 2.01
N ARG A 25 0.02 13.90 1.46
CA ARG A 25 0.23 12.62 2.14
C ARG A 25 1.04 12.97 3.38
N PRO A 26 0.60 12.56 4.59
CA PRO A 26 1.43 12.76 5.75
C PRO A 26 2.81 12.17 5.45
N ALA A 27 3.87 12.94 5.69
CA ALA A 27 5.24 12.58 5.31
C ALA A 27 5.72 11.23 5.88
N THR A 28 4.95 10.66 6.82
CA THR A 28 5.17 9.40 7.52
C THR A 28 4.38 8.21 6.93
N GLU A 29 3.44 8.40 6.00
CA GLU A 29 2.69 7.30 5.37
C GLU A 29 3.62 6.47 4.46
N THR A 30 3.76 5.19 4.78
CA THR A 30 4.45 4.25 3.90
C THR A 30 3.51 3.83 2.79
N VAL A 31 3.91 4.07 1.54
CA VAL A 31 3.22 3.54 0.37
C VAL A 31 3.99 2.33 -0.11
N ALA A 32 3.30 1.20 -0.23
CA ALA A 32 3.92 -0.05 -0.62
C ALA A 32 3.10 -0.73 -1.73
N GLU A 33 3.82 -1.28 -2.69
CA GLU A 33 3.21 -2.05 -3.78
C GLU A 33 3.17 -3.54 -3.42
N LEU A 34 2.01 -4.16 -3.67
CA LEU A 34 1.80 -5.59 -3.51
C LEU A 34 1.85 -6.27 -4.87
N ASP A 35 2.81 -7.17 -5.04
CA ASP A 35 2.80 -8.17 -6.10
C ASP A 35 2.01 -9.39 -5.62
N PRO A 36 0.82 -9.68 -6.17
CA PRO A 36 -0.06 -10.70 -5.63
C PRO A 36 0.49 -12.11 -5.85
N ALA A 37 0.31 -12.96 -4.84
CA ALA A 37 0.74 -14.35 -4.89
C ALA A 37 -0.09 -15.16 -5.90
N THR A 38 0.48 -16.26 -6.39
CA THR A 38 -0.26 -17.21 -7.23
C THR A 38 -1.53 -17.69 -6.51
N GLY A 39 -2.68 -17.54 -7.18
CA GLY A 39 -3.98 -17.94 -6.64
C GLY A 39 -4.66 -16.86 -5.80
N PHE A 40 -4.06 -15.68 -5.62
CA PHE A 40 -4.72 -14.52 -5.01
C PHE A 40 -5.07 -13.48 -6.09
N GLU A 41 -6.35 -13.40 -6.44
CA GLU A 41 -6.85 -12.59 -7.57
C GLU A 41 -7.44 -11.24 -7.14
N GLN A 42 -7.64 -11.03 -5.84
CA GLN A 42 -8.23 -9.79 -5.34
C GLN A 42 -7.24 -8.63 -5.42
N ARG A 43 -7.70 -7.50 -5.95
CA ARG A 43 -6.93 -6.26 -5.93
C ARG A 43 -7.13 -5.55 -4.60
N LEU A 44 -6.03 -5.33 -3.89
CA LEU A 44 -6.01 -4.60 -2.62
C LEU A 44 -5.63 -3.14 -2.86
N SER A 45 -6.45 -2.23 -2.35
CA SER A 45 -6.13 -0.81 -2.22
C SER A 45 -6.68 -0.37 -0.87
N VAL A 46 -5.85 -0.47 0.16
CA VAL A 46 -6.24 -0.28 1.56
C VAL A 46 -5.24 0.59 2.29
N ALA A 47 -5.74 1.39 3.23
CA ALA A 47 -4.94 2.09 4.22
C ALA A 47 -5.11 1.37 5.55
N LEU A 48 -3.99 1.06 6.20
CA LEU A 48 -3.91 0.24 7.40
C LEU A 48 -2.95 0.89 8.40
N GLU A 49 -3.21 0.69 9.68
CA GLU A 49 -2.25 0.97 10.75
C GLU A 49 -1.62 -0.35 11.16
N LEU A 50 -0.29 -0.44 11.02
CA LEU A 50 0.45 -1.64 11.40
C LEU A 50 1.03 -1.51 12.81
N ASP A 51 1.05 -2.65 13.49
CA ASP A 51 1.75 -2.86 14.74
C ASP A 51 2.89 -3.86 14.57
N ASP A 52 4.05 -3.54 15.13
CA ASP A 52 5.17 -4.46 15.19
C ASP A 52 4.86 -5.66 16.10
N ARG A 53 5.23 -6.85 15.62
CA ARG A 53 5.23 -8.08 16.40
C ARG A 53 6.65 -8.51 16.71
N MET A 54 7.23 -7.84 17.70
CA MET A 54 8.56 -8.16 18.26
C MET A 54 9.67 -8.15 17.20
N GLY A 55 9.58 -7.25 16.22
CA GLY A 55 10.48 -7.15 15.07
C GLY A 55 10.23 -8.17 13.97
N ALA A 56 9.48 -9.25 14.20
CA ALA A 56 9.37 -10.34 13.23
C ALA A 56 8.45 -10.00 12.04
N ALA A 57 7.39 -9.25 12.30
CA ALA A 57 6.38 -8.92 11.31
C ALA A 57 5.63 -7.63 11.67
N GLN A 58 5.11 -6.97 10.65
CA GLN A 58 4.09 -5.94 10.79
C GLN A 58 2.71 -6.55 10.61
N VAL A 59 1.78 -6.22 11.51
CA VAL A 59 0.42 -6.79 11.49
C VAL A 59 -0.62 -5.68 11.51
N ALA A 60 -1.63 -5.79 10.65
CA ALA A 60 -2.78 -4.90 10.65
C ALA A 60 -4.08 -5.68 10.50
N GLN A 61 -5.14 -5.19 11.13
CA GLN A 61 -6.48 -5.72 10.90
C GLN A 61 -7.03 -5.16 9.58
N LEU A 62 -7.57 -6.02 8.72
CA LEU A 62 -8.21 -5.59 7.49
C LEU A 62 -9.63 -5.06 7.78
N PRO A 63 -10.14 -4.09 6.99
CA PRO A 63 -11.50 -3.59 7.14
C PRO A 63 -12.57 -4.59 6.71
N ALA A 64 -12.20 -5.58 5.90
CA ALA A 64 -13.06 -6.66 5.44
C ALA A 64 -12.25 -7.95 5.28
N ALA A 65 -12.92 -9.10 5.40
CA ALA A 65 -12.33 -10.39 5.12
C ALA A 65 -11.96 -10.52 3.63
N LEU A 66 -10.90 -11.27 3.35
CA LEU A 66 -10.49 -11.60 2.00
C LEU A 66 -11.04 -12.97 1.60
N GLU A 67 -11.46 -13.09 0.34
CA GLU A 67 -11.65 -14.38 -0.34
C GLU A 67 -10.32 -15.12 -0.56
N THR A 68 -10.17 -16.27 0.09
CA THR A 68 -8.90 -17.04 0.11
C THR A 68 -9.05 -18.48 -0.36
N ALA A 69 -10.18 -18.84 -0.98
CA ALA A 69 -10.47 -20.22 -1.37
C ALA A 69 -9.42 -20.82 -2.32
N THR A 70 -8.73 -19.98 -3.11
CA THR A 70 -7.67 -20.36 -4.05
C THR A 70 -6.27 -19.97 -3.59
N ALA A 71 -6.14 -19.34 -2.42
CA ALA A 71 -4.85 -18.90 -1.90
C ALA A 71 -4.04 -20.08 -1.35
N THR A 72 -2.72 -20.01 -1.49
CA THR A 72 -1.83 -21.10 -1.07
C THR A 72 -1.46 -20.95 0.40
N PRO A 73 -1.48 -22.03 1.22
CA PRO A 73 -1.00 -21.99 2.59
C PRO A 73 0.48 -21.58 2.68
N VAL A 74 0.83 -20.80 3.69
CA VAL A 74 2.22 -20.42 3.97
C VAL A 74 2.87 -21.50 4.83
N THR A 75 3.97 -22.08 4.33
CA THR A 75 4.83 -23.02 5.08
C THR A 75 6.23 -22.44 5.34
N SER A 76 6.60 -21.42 4.57
CA SER A 76 7.81 -20.63 4.74
C SER A 76 7.60 -19.24 4.15
N TYR A 77 8.36 -18.28 4.63
CA TYR A 77 8.27 -16.89 4.19
C TYR A 77 9.65 -16.24 4.14
N ARG A 78 9.76 -15.23 3.31
CA ARG A 78 10.92 -14.35 3.19
C ARG A 78 10.56 -12.93 3.59
N VAL A 79 11.58 -12.12 3.87
CA VAL A 79 11.41 -10.67 4.03
C VAL A 79 10.55 -10.11 2.89
N GLY A 80 9.51 -9.36 3.22
CA GLY A 80 8.57 -8.74 2.30
C GLY A 80 7.40 -9.63 1.87
N ASP A 81 7.39 -10.93 2.18
CA ASP A 81 6.22 -11.75 1.91
C ASP A 81 5.02 -11.26 2.75
N VAL A 82 3.83 -11.36 2.15
CA VAL A 82 2.57 -10.92 2.75
C VAL A 82 1.63 -12.10 2.86
N ALA A 83 1.20 -12.35 4.10
CA ALA A 83 0.19 -13.34 4.41
C ALA A 83 -1.09 -12.69 4.94
N TYR A 84 -2.18 -13.43 4.85
CA TYR A 84 -3.42 -13.15 5.53
C TYR A 84 -3.73 -14.28 6.51
N TRP A 85 -4.19 -13.92 7.70
CA TRP A 85 -4.69 -14.85 8.70
C TRP A 85 -6.22 -14.73 8.80
N PRO A 86 -6.98 -15.69 8.25
CA PRO A 86 -8.44 -15.62 8.20
C PRO A 86 -9.10 -15.55 9.58
N ALA A 87 -8.58 -16.30 10.56
CA ALA A 87 -9.19 -16.35 11.89
C ALA A 87 -9.14 -15.01 12.64
N GLY A 88 -8.12 -14.19 12.36
CA GLY A 88 -7.96 -12.86 12.95
C GLY A 88 -8.26 -11.70 12.00
N GLN A 89 -8.74 -11.96 10.77
CA GLN A 89 -8.91 -10.95 9.71
C GLN A 89 -7.70 -9.99 9.60
N SER A 90 -6.48 -10.55 9.69
CA SER A 90 -5.26 -9.76 9.81
C SER A 90 -4.32 -9.98 8.63
N LEU A 91 -3.74 -8.90 8.13
CA LEU A 91 -2.65 -8.89 7.18
C LEU A 91 -1.32 -8.91 7.95
N ILE A 92 -0.36 -9.68 7.45
CA ILE A 92 0.96 -9.88 8.04
C ILE A 92 2.00 -9.61 6.96
N VAL A 93 2.91 -8.66 7.19
CA VAL A 93 4.11 -8.44 6.36
C VAL A 93 5.32 -8.95 7.12
N PHE A 94 6.00 -9.95 6.57
CA PHE A 94 7.18 -10.54 7.21
C PHE A 94 8.41 -9.65 7.02
N LEU A 95 9.15 -9.42 8.10
CA LEU A 95 10.38 -8.59 8.09
C LEU A 95 11.66 -9.42 8.13
N PHE A 96 11.54 -10.75 8.24
CA PHE A 96 12.63 -11.72 8.30
C PHE A 96 12.26 -13.00 7.53
N ASP A 97 13.27 -13.80 7.19
CA ASP A 97 13.07 -15.14 6.61
C ASP A 97 12.74 -16.15 7.71
N GLY A 98 11.83 -17.08 7.43
CA GLY A 98 11.40 -18.07 8.42
C GLY A 98 10.51 -19.18 7.86
N ALA A 99 10.04 -20.02 8.79
CA ALA A 99 9.08 -21.08 8.54
C ALA A 99 7.75 -20.75 9.23
N ALA A 100 6.64 -21.25 8.68
CA ALA A 100 5.32 -21.18 9.27
C ALA A 100 4.74 -22.60 9.37
N GLU A 101 4.03 -22.88 10.46
CA GLU A 101 3.37 -24.18 10.59
C GLU A 101 2.04 -24.13 9.85
N PRO A 102 1.67 -25.15 9.05
CA PRO A 102 0.38 -25.18 8.36
C PRO A 102 -0.83 -24.97 9.29
N SER A 103 -0.71 -25.37 10.55
CA SER A 103 -1.74 -25.17 11.59
C SER A 103 -2.00 -23.71 11.94
N ASP A 104 -1.08 -22.80 11.62
CA ASP A 104 -1.24 -21.36 11.85
C ASP A 104 -2.34 -20.77 10.95
N GLY A 105 -2.69 -21.46 9.87
CA GLY A 105 -3.78 -21.07 8.96
C GLY A 105 -3.47 -19.84 8.12
N LEU A 106 -2.19 -19.52 7.95
CA LEU A 106 -1.73 -18.41 7.11
C LEU A 106 -1.84 -18.76 5.63
N VAL A 107 -2.36 -17.82 4.84
CA VAL A 107 -2.43 -17.94 3.38
C VAL A 107 -1.65 -16.81 2.72
N GLY A 108 -0.86 -17.14 1.70
CA GLY A 108 -0.06 -16.16 0.97
C GLY A 108 -0.93 -15.31 0.06
N ILE A 109 -0.82 -13.99 0.18
CA ILE A 109 -1.56 -13.04 -0.65
C ILE A 109 -0.66 -12.21 -1.56
N GLY A 110 0.64 -12.16 -1.29
CA GLY A 110 1.60 -11.51 -2.18
C GLY A 110 2.93 -11.21 -1.52
N ARG A 111 3.64 -10.26 -2.11
CA ARG A 111 4.91 -9.75 -1.63
C ARG A 111 4.95 -8.24 -1.79
N VAL A 112 5.43 -7.55 -0.78
CA VAL A 112 5.73 -6.14 -0.84
C VAL A 112 7.01 -5.94 -1.66
N THR A 113 6.94 -5.17 -2.74
CA THR A 113 8.08 -4.94 -3.65
C THR A 113 8.75 -3.58 -3.44
N SER A 114 8.14 -2.69 -2.66
CA SER A 114 8.64 -1.36 -2.34
C SER A 114 8.22 -0.92 -0.92
N GLY A 115 9.05 -0.10 -0.26
CA GLY A 115 8.71 0.49 1.05
C GLY A 115 8.93 -0.43 2.25
N ILE A 116 9.51 -1.62 2.06
CA ILE A 116 9.77 -2.59 3.14
C ILE A 116 10.76 -2.05 4.18
N GLU A 117 11.71 -1.22 3.77
CA GLU A 117 12.70 -0.61 4.65
C GLU A 117 12.03 0.33 5.67
N ARG A 118 11.03 1.09 5.23
CA ARG A 118 10.26 1.96 6.13
C ARG A 118 9.41 1.15 7.10
N LEU A 119 8.88 0.01 6.66
CA LEU A 119 8.13 -0.89 7.53
C LEU A 119 9.03 -1.54 8.58
N ALA A 120 10.28 -1.85 8.25
CA ALA A 120 11.24 -2.41 9.19
C ALA A 120 11.64 -1.42 10.30
N ASP A 121 11.68 -0.12 9.99
CA ASP A 121 12.03 0.93 10.95
C ASP A 121 10.84 1.40 11.82
N CYS A 122 9.62 0.99 11.47
CA CYS A 122 8.41 1.46 12.14
C CYS A 122 7.94 0.49 13.23
N VAL A 123 7.64 0.98 14.43
CA VAL A 123 7.34 0.11 15.58
C VAL A 123 5.84 0.08 15.94
N ARG A 124 5.16 1.22 15.87
CA ARG A 124 3.73 1.36 16.22
C ARG A 124 3.07 2.45 15.42
N ASP A 125 1.76 2.31 15.24
CA ASP A 125 0.90 3.27 14.52
C ASP A 125 1.54 3.62 13.17
N CYS A 126 1.87 2.57 12.41
CA CYS A 126 2.61 2.66 11.16
C CYS A 126 1.62 2.75 9.99
N PRO A 127 1.29 3.97 9.50
CA PRO A 127 0.36 4.14 8.40
C PRO A 127 0.95 3.52 7.14
N LEU A 128 0.32 2.44 6.68
CA LEU A 128 0.62 1.76 5.43
C LEU A 128 -0.54 1.93 4.45
N ARG A 129 -0.24 2.45 3.27
CA ARG A 129 -1.09 2.30 2.10
C ARG A 129 -0.55 1.19 1.22
N LEU A 130 -1.29 0.09 1.17
CA LEU A 130 -0.98 -1.04 0.32
C LEU A 130 -1.80 -0.93 -0.97
N THR A 131 -1.12 -0.90 -2.10
CA THR A 131 -1.75 -0.88 -3.43
C THR A 131 -1.25 -2.04 -4.26
N ALA A 132 -2.15 -2.78 -4.90
CA ALA A 132 -1.77 -3.76 -5.90
C ALA A 132 -0.94 -3.11 -7.02
N ALA A 133 0.15 -3.74 -7.41
CA ALA A 133 0.98 -3.28 -8.51
C ALA A 133 0.16 -3.19 -9.81
N ALA A 134 0.42 -2.15 -10.61
CA ALA A 134 -0.15 -2.05 -11.95
C ALA A 134 0.54 -3.10 -12.84
N ARG A 135 -0.21 -4.10 -13.30
CA ARG A 135 0.25 -5.06 -14.32
C ARG A 135 0.10 -4.49 -15.72
#